data_AF-A0A8T6DG81-F1
#
_entry.id   AF-A0A8T6DG81-F1
#
_cell.length_a   1.000
_cell.length_b   1.000
_cell.length_c   1.000
_cell.angle_alpha   90.00
_cell.angle_beta   90.00
_cell.angle_gamma   90.00
#
_symmetry.space_group_name_H-M   'P 1'
#
loop_
_entity.id
_entity.type
_entity.pdbx_description
1 polymer ?
#
loop_
_entity_poly.entity_id
_entity_poly.type
_entity_poly.pdbx_seq_one_letter_code
_entity_poly.pdbx_strand_id
1 'polypeptide(L)'
;AYTNAWEFMLVLSKNGPPKTFNPLKVPTVRHGEELLTHNKLPDGINRKRRGRLNKEKTCTNIWSYAVGLGGTTRDKIAFQHPAVFPEKLAEDHILSWSNPGDVVLDPMCGSGTTCKMAKMHGRKYIGIDISEDYIKIARERVDAVVEPIW
;
A
#
# COMPACT_ATOMS: atom_id res chain seq x y z
N ALA A 1 -8.30 30.11 0.82
CA ALA A 1 -8.87 28.92 1.48
C ALA A 1 -7.89 27.76 1.32
N TYR A 2 -7.81 26.83 2.27
CA TYR A 2 -6.99 25.62 2.12
C TYR A 2 -7.64 24.67 1.12
N THR A 3 -6.84 23.99 0.30
CA THR A 3 -7.30 22.96 -0.64
C THR A 3 -7.30 21.58 0.01
N ASN A 4 -8.18 20.69 -0.42
CA ASN A 4 -8.13 19.28 -0.01
C ASN A 4 -6.78 18.66 -0.47
N ALA A 5 -6.15 17.88 0.41
CA ALA A 5 -4.87 17.24 0.15
C ALA A 5 -4.80 15.76 0.58
N TRP A 6 -5.91 15.16 1.03
CA TRP A 6 -5.92 13.79 1.54
C TRP A 6 -7.27 13.10 1.40
N GLU A 7 -7.20 11.79 1.28
CA GLU A 7 -8.34 10.88 1.33
C GLU A 7 -8.11 9.84 2.45
N PHE A 8 -9.17 9.15 2.86
CA PHE A 8 -9.11 8.14 3.91
C PHE A 8 -9.20 6.73 3.35
N MET A 9 -8.34 5.84 3.83
CA MET A 9 -8.43 4.40 3.60
C MET A 9 -8.73 3.70 4.93
N LEU A 10 -9.94 3.16 5.06
CA LEU A 10 -10.34 2.44 6.26
C LEU A 10 -9.91 0.97 6.16
N VAL A 11 -9.09 0.50 7.11
CA VAL A 11 -8.67 -0.90 7.19
C VAL A 11 -9.47 -1.58 8.30
N LEU A 12 -10.32 -2.52 7.89
CA LEU A 12 -11.19 -3.28 8.79
C LEU A 12 -10.88 -4.77 8.66
N SER A 13 -10.94 -5.49 9.76
CA SER A 13 -10.71 -6.94 9.81
C SER A 13 -11.88 -7.67 10.46
N LYS A 14 -12.24 -8.82 9.88
CA LYS A 14 -13.31 -9.65 10.39
C LYS A 14 -12.88 -10.30 11.72
N ASN A 15 -13.69 -10.15 12.76
CA ASN A 15 -13.56 -10.85 14.04
C ASN A 15 -12.24 -10.60 14.81
N GLY A 16 -11.80 -9.34 14.88
CA GLY A 16 -10.62 -8.96 15.67
C GLY A 16 -9.46 -8.50 14.77
N PRO A 17 -8.19 -8.67 15.19
CA PRO A 17 -7.05 -8.18 14.42
C PRO A 17 -6.91 -8.86 13.06
N PRO A 18 -6.26 -8.23 12.08
CA PRO A 18 -6.08 -8.81 10.75
C PRO A 18 -5.28 -10.10 10.83
N LYS A 19 -5.75 -11.13 10.11
CA LYS A 19 -5.07 -12.43 10.02
C LYS A 19 -3.67 -12.31 9.39
N THR A 20 -3.52 -11.41 8.44
CA THR A 20 -2.27 -11.13 7.72
C THR A 20 -1.91 -9.66 7.92
N PHE A 21 -0.67 -9.40 8.33
CA PHE A 21 -0.12 -8.06 8.36
C PHE A 21 1.37 -8.08 8.01
N ASN A 22 1.70 -7.57 6.83
CA ASN A 22 3.04 -7.41 6.31
C ASN A 22 3.38 -5.90 6.32
N PRO A 23 3.94 -5.35 7.42
CA PRO A 23 4.11 -3.91 7.56
C PRO A 23 5.05 -3.35 6.50
N LEU A 24 4.60 -2.33 5.77
CA LEU A 24 5.47 -1.48 4.96
C LEU A 24 6.58 -0.90 5.84
N LYS A 25 7.81 -0.95 5.35
CA LYS A 25 8.99 -0.43 6.04
C LYS A 25 9.49 0.84 5.37
N VAL A 26 9.97 1.75 6.20
CA VAL A 26 10.64 2.98 5.75
C VAL A 26 11.97 3.12 6.48
N PRO A 27 12.99 3.70 5.84
CA PRO A 27 14.27 3.92 6.48
C PRO A 27 14.12 4.81 7.71
N THR A 28 14.86 4.50 8.75
CA THR A 28 15.00 5.36 9.93
C THR A 28 16.03 6.43 9.67
N VAL A 29 15.79 7.65 10.16
CA VAL A 29 16.77 8.76 10.08
C VAL A 29 18.08 8.42 10.81
N ARG A 30 17.98 7.67 11.92
CA ARG A 30 19.12 7.23 12.73
C ARG A 30 19.12 5.72 12.82
N HIS A 31 20.27 5.11 12.57
CA HIS A 31 20.49 3.67 12.62
C HIS A 31 21.92 3.35 13.07
N GLY A 32 22.16 2.11 13.52
CA GLY A 32 23.49 1.69 13.99
C GLY A 32 23.60 1.75 15.51
N GLU A 33 24.81 1.92 16.04
CA GLU A 33 25.03 1.90 17.49
C GLU A 33 25.16 3.31 18.05
N GLU A 34 24.42 3.60 19.12
CA GLU A 34 24.47 4.90 19.78
C GLU A 34 24.22 4.78 21.29
N LEU A 35 24.74 5.74 22.05
CA LEU A 35 24.38 5.93 23.46
C LEU A 35 22.96 6.53 23.56
N LEU A 36 21.98 5.67 23.80
CA LEU A 36 20.58 6.04 23.98
C LEU A 36 20.30 6.41 25.43
N THR A 37 19.52 7.47 25.64
CA THR A 37 19.01 7.80 26.97
C THR A 37 18.07 6.68 27.42
N HIS A 38 18.43 5.99 28.49
CA HIS A 38 17.57 5.00 29.12
C HIS A 38 16.87 5.68 30.31
N ASN A 39 15.62 5.30 30.57
CA ASN A 39 14.66 5.99 31.45
C ASN A 39 15.28 6.77 32.60
N LYS A 40 14.85 8.04 32.77
CA LYS A 40 15.10 8.81 33.98
C LYS A 40 14.52 8.04 35.15
N LEU A 41 15.36 7.67 36.11
CA LEU A 41 14.88 7.26 37.44
C LEU A 41 14.31 8.51 38.13
N PRO A 42 13.62 8.36 39.29
CA PRO A 42 13.14 9.50 40.06
C PRO A 42 14.23 10.51 40.47
N ASP A 43 15.52 10.13 40.35
CA ASP A 43 16.69 10.99 40.57
C ASP A 43 16.93 12.04 39.47
N GLY A 44 16.21 11.97 38.34
CA GLY A 44 16.35 12.90 37.22
C GLY A 44 17.65 12.76 36.42
N ILE A 45 18.49 11.76 36.73
CA ILE A 45 19.79 11.55 36.08
C ILE A 45 19.59 10.79 34.77
N ASN A 46 19.99 11.40 33.66
CA ASN A 46 20.01 10.76 32.34
C ASN A 46 21.18 9.77 32.26
N ARG A 47 20.91 8.49 32.49
CA ARG A 47 21.89 7.43 32.24
C ARG A 47 21.78 6.95 30.80
N LYS A 48 22.85 7.11 30.03
CA LYS A 48 22.91 6.60 28.66
C LYS A 48 23.38 5.14 28.65
N ARG A 49 22.77 4.31 27.81
CA ARG A 49 23.19 2.94 27.52
C ARG A 49 23.44 2.78 26.02
N ARG A 50 24.46 2.00 25.65
CA ARG A 50 24.68 1.65 24.25
C ARG A 50 23.48 0.84 23.77
N GLY A 51 22.82 1.31 22.72
CA GLY A 51 21.69 0.66 22.09
C GLY A 51 21.91 0.59 20.59
N ARG A 52 21.33 -0.46 19.97
CA ARG A 52 21.34 -0.63 18.53
C ARG A 52 20.01 -0.14 17.97
N LEU A 53 20.08 0.82 17.05
CA LEU A 53 18.96 1.36 16.30
C LEU A 53 18.79 0.58 15.01
N ASN A 54 17.55 0.22 14.70
CA ASN A 54 17.18 -0.46 13.46
C ASN A 54 17.40 0.47 12.26
N LYS A 55 17.68 -0.10 11.08
CA LYS A 55 17.80 0.66 9.82
C LYS A 55 16.44 1.07 9.23
N GLU A 56 15.38 0.37 9.64
CA GLU A 56 14.04 0.56 9.13
C GLU A 56 13.03 0.51 10.28
N LYS A 57 11.93 1.22 10.09
CA LYS A 57 10.76 1.21 10.97
C LYS A 57 9.51 0.93 10.15
N THR A 58 8.45 0.50 10.81
CA THR A 58 7.14 0.42 10.16
C THR A 58 6.70 1.82 9.72
N CYS A 59 6.16 1.91 8.51
CA CYS A 59 5.56 3.12 7.96
C CYS A 59 4.45 3.63 8.90
N THR A 60 4.24 4.94 8.95
CA THR A 60 3.10 5.51 9.68
C THR A 60 1.80 5.24 8.93
N ASN A 61 0.65 5.61 9.51
CA ASN A 61 -0.65 5.55 8.85
C ASN A 61 -0.93 6.74 7.92
N ILE A 62 0.10 7.52 7.56
CA ILE A 62 0.01 8.63 6.60
C ILE A 62 0.87 8.24 5.41
N TRP A 63 0.21 7.89 4.30
CA TRP A 63 0.87 7.47 3.07
C TRP A 63 0.76 8.56 2.01
N SER A 64 1.83 8.76 1.24
CA SER A 64 1.90 9.77 0.19
C SER A 64 2.19 9.11 -1.14
N TYR A 65 1.34 9.38 -2.13
CA TYR A 65 1.43 8.80 -3.47
C TYR A 65 1.41 9.90 -4.52
N ALA A 66 2.19 9.71 -5.57
CA ALA A 66 2.11 10.56 -6.75
C ALA A 66 0.78 10.28 -7.48
N VAL A 67 0.12 11.34 -7.94
CA VAL A 67 -1.14 11.28 -8.69
C VAL A 67 -0.99 11.95 -10.05
N GLY A 68 -1.79 11.54 -11.04
CA GLY A 68 -1.72 12.02 -12.42
C GLY A 68 -0.95 11.09 -13.36
N LEU A 69 -0.86 11.45 -14.64
CA LEU A 69 -0.19 10.63 -15.66
C LEU A 69 1.29 10.41 -15.30
N GLY A 70 1.69 9.15 -15.18
CA GLY A 70 3.05 8.76 -14.77
C GLY A 70 3.25 8.60 -13.25
N GLY A 71 2.36 9.18 -12.43
CA GLY A 71 2.34 8.98 -10.97
C GLY A 71 1.33 7.91 -10.54
N THR A 72 0.08 8.00 -11.03
CA THR A 72 -1.00 7.05 -10.75
C THR A 72 -0.77 5.71 -11.45
N THR A 73 -0.46 5.76 -12.73
CA THR A 73 -0.13 4.62 -13.60
C THR A 73 0.52 5.13 -14.87
N ARG A 74 1.23 4.24 -15.58
CA ARG A 74 1.76 4.48 -16.93
C ARG A 74 0.77 4.07 -18.03
N ASP A 75 -0.28 3.34 -17.69
CA ASP A 75 -1.28 2.86 -18.64
C ASP A 75 -2.16 4.02 -19.08
N LYS A 76 -1.93 4.54 -20.30
CA LYS A 76 -2.71 5.67 -20.83
C LYS A 76 -4.21 5.37 -20.89
N ILE A 77 -4.59 4.13 -21.19
CA ILE A 77 -5.99 3.71 -21.27
C ILE A 77 -6.72 3.83 -19.92
N ALA A 78 -6.00 3.74 -18.79
CA ALA A 78 -6.61 3.88 -17.48
C ALA A 78 -7.30 5.25 -17.31
N PHE A 79 -6.76 6.30 -17.92
CA PHE A 79 -7.27 7.68 -17.82
C PHE A 79 -8.53 7.93 -18.66
N GLN A 80 -9.05 6.93 -19.38
CA GLN A 80 -10.43 6.95 -19.88
C GLN A 80 -11.45 6.78 -18.74
N HIS A 81 -11.03 6.26 -17.58
CA HIS A 81 -11.79 6.32 -16.35
C HIS A 81 -11.45 7.62 -15.58
N PRO A 82 -12.45 8.40 -15.12
CA PRO A 82 -12.19 9.73 -14.55
C PRO A 82 -11.52 9.69 -13.17
N ALA A 83 -11.70 8.59 -12.42
CA ALA A 83 -11.22 8.45 -11.05
C ALA A 83 -10.34 7.21 -10.88
N VAL A 84 -9.10 7.26 -11.36
CA VAL A 84 -8.16 6.13 -11.30
C VAL A 84 -7.40 6.15 -9.98
N PHE A 85 -7.49 5.06 -9.21
CA PHE A 85 -6.62 4.85 -8.05
C PHE A 85 -5.15 4.67 -8.47
N PRO A 86 -4.18 5.26 -7.73
CA PRO A 86 -2.76 4.98 -7.94
C PRO A 86 -2.42 3.50 -7.75
N GLU A 87 -1.64 2.93 -8.67
CA GLU A 87 -1.20 1.53 -8.60
C GLU A 87 -0.41 1.26 -7.32
N LYS A 88 0.45 2.19 -6.91
CA LYS A 88 1.25 2.04 -5.70
C LYS A 88 0.41 1.98 -4.42
N LEU A 89 -0.69 2.73 -4.36
CA LEU A 89 -1.63 2.67 -3.23
C LEU A 89 -2.33 1.30 -3.16
N ALA A 90 -2.83 0.81 -4.29
CA ALA A 90 -3.46 -0.52 -4.35
C ALA A 90 -2.47 -1.64 -4.03
N GLU A 91 -1.26 -1.57 -4.58
CA GLU A 91 -0.15 -2.51 -4.30
C GLU A 91 0.16 -2.56 -2.81
N ASP A 92 0.37 -1.42 -2.17
CA ASP A 92 0.73 -1.34 -0.76
C ASP A 92 -0.34 -1.93 0.16
N HIS A 93 -1.63 -1.74 -0.16
CA HIS A 93 -2.71 -2.42 0.53
C HIS A 93 -2.68 -3.94 0.29
N ILE A 94 -2.57 -4.39 -0.97
CA ILE A 94 -2.55 -5.82 -1.29
C ILE A 94 -1.39 -6.52 -0.58
N LEU A 95 -0.19 -5.95 -0.61
CA LEU A 95 0.99 -6.53 0.03
C LEU A 95 0.87 -6.54 1.55
N SER A 96 0.30 -5.49 2.16
CA SER A 96 0.16 -5.37 3.60
C SER A 96 -0.80 -6.40 4.20
N TRP A 97 -1.88 -6.74 3.49
CA TRP A 97 -3.01 -7.49 4.06
C TRP A 97 -3.27 -8.86 3.42
N SER A 98 -2.45 -9.29 2.45
CA SER A 98 -2.59 -10.58 1.76
C SER A 98 -1.24 -11.20 1.40
N ASN A 99 -1.24 -12.50 1.13
CA ASN A 99 -0.09 -13.26 0.64
C ASN A 99 -0.32 -13.76 -0.80
N PRO A 100 0.74 -14.13 -1.54
CA PRO A 100 0.59 -14.81 -2.83
C PRO A 100 -0.37 -16.01 -2.73
N GLY A 101 -1.23 -16.18 -3.73
CA GLY A 101 -2.29 -17.20 -3.77
C GLY A 101 -3.62 -16.81 -3.10
N ASP A 102 -3.65 -15.78 -2.24
CA ASP A 102 -4.89 -15.24 -1.69
C ASP A 102 -5.77 -14.61 -2.80
N VAL A 103 -7.05 -14.40 -2.50
CA VAL A 103 -8.02 -13.77 -3.40
C VAL A 103 -8.29 -12.33 -2.96
N VAL A 104 -8.14 -11.37 -3.87
CA VAL A 104 -8.50 -9.96 -3.67
C VAL A 104 -9.83 -9.67 -4.37
N LEU A 105 -10.81 -9.17 -3.64
CA LEU A 105 -12.11 -8.75 -4.19
C LEU A 105 -12.15 -7.22 -4.31
N ASP A 106 -12.53 -6.73 -5.48
CA ASP A 106 -12.88 -5.32 -5.71
C ASP A 106 -14.27 -5.24 -6.35
N PRO A 107 -15.30 -4.84 -5.61
CA PRO A 107 -16.67 -4.80 -6.11
C PRO A 107 -17.01 -3.56 -6.95
N MET A 108 -16.06 -2.62 -7.10
CA MET A 108 -16.19 -1.38 -7.88
C MET A 108 -14.87 -1.10 -8.60
N CYS A 109 -14.42 -2.06 -9.40
CA CYS A 109 -13.03 -2.13 -9.85
C CYS A 109 -12.63 -1.04 -10.85
N GLY A 110 -13.60 -0.35 -11.47
CA GLY A 110 -13.37 0.76 -12.39
C GLY A 110 -12.39 0.38 -13.49
N SER A 111 -11.30 1.15 -13.62
CA SER A 111 -10.25 0.86 -14.59
C SER A 111 -9.38 -0.36 -14.26
N GLY A 112 -9.66 -1.11 -13.20
CA GLY A 112 -9.02 -2.39 -12.88
C GLY A 112 -7.70 -2.29 -12.10
N THR A 113 -7.39 -1.17 -11.46
CA THR A 113 -6.12 -0.99 -10.73
C THR A 113 -5.88 -2.08 -9.67
N THR A 114 -6.88 -2.40 -8.85
CA THR A 114 -6.78 -3.46 -7.83
C THR A 114 -6.52 -4.83 -8.45
N CYS A 115 -7.23 -5.16 -9.53
CA CYS A 115 -7.09 -6.43 -10.25
C CYS A 115 -5.69 -6.58 -10.85
N LYS A 116 -5.20 -5.51 -11.52
CA LYS A 116 -3.87 -5.45 -12.11
C LYS A 116 -2.80 -5.70 -11.06
N MET A 117 -2.89 -4.99 -9.92
CA MET A 117 -1.92 -5.12 -8.85
C MET A 117 -1.99 -6.47 -8.13
N ALA A 118 -3.18 -7.04 -7.96
CA ALA A 118 -3.33 -8.38 -7.40
C ALA A 118 -2.63 -9.42 -8.29
N LYS A 119 -2.89 -9.40 -9.60
CA LYS A 119 -2.25 -10.30 -10.57
C LYS A 119 -0.73 -10.14 -10.61
N MET A 120 -0.24 -8.90 -10.67
CA MET A 120 1.21 -8.60 -10.70
C MET A 120 1.94 -9.19 -9.48
N HIS A 121 1.26 -9.29 -8.34
CA HIS A 121 1.81 -9.80 -7.10
C HIS A 121 1.43 -11.27 -6.82
N GLY A 122 0.94 -12.01 -7.82
CA GLY A 122 0.63 -13.43 -7.66
C GLY A 122 -0.57 -13.72 -6.75
N ARG A 123 -1.50 -12.77 -6.61
CA ARG A 123 -2.80 -12.98 -5.97
C ARG A 123 -3.84 -13.27 -7.04
N LYS A 124 -4.83 -14.10 -6.70
CA LYS A 124 -6.06 -14.22 -7.48
C LYS A 124 -6.91 -12.97 -7.25
N TYR A 125 -7.80 -12.65 -8.17
CA TYR A 125 -8.69 -11.50 -8.01
C TYR A 125 -10.08 -11.74 -8.56
N ILE A 126 -11.04 -10.98 -8.04
CA ILE A 126 -12.40 -10.86 -8.56
C ILE A 126 -12.68 -9.36 -8.64
N GLY A 127 -12.85 -8.86 -9.86
CA GLY A 127 -13.22 -7.46 -10.14
C GLY A 127 -14.65 -7.40 -10.66
N ILE A 128 -15.46 -6.52 -10.09
CA ILE A 128 -16.84 -6.26 -10.51
C ILE A 128 -16.98 -4.77 -10.78
N ASP A 129 -17.64 -4.42 -11.87
CA ASP A 129 -18.07 -3.06 -12.17
C ASP A 129 -19.37 -3.14 -12.98
N ILE A 130 -20.23 -2.13 -12.83
CA ILE A 130 -21.49 -2.05 -13.58
C ILE A 130 -21.27 -1.57 -15.01
N SER A 131 -20.18 -0.83 -15.26
CA SER A 131 -19.85 -0.27 -16.56
C SER A 131 -19.09 -1.28 -17.42
N GLU A 132 -19.72 -1.74 -18.50
CA GLU A 132 -19.06 -2.63 -19.47
C GLU A 132 -17.81 -1.98 -20.09
N ASP A 133 -17.81 -0.66 -20.28
CA ASP A 133 -16.66 0.06 -20.83
C ASP A 133 -15.48 0.09 -19.85
N TYR A 134 -15.75 0.22 -18.55
CA TYR A 134 -14.71 0.14 -17.53
C TYR A 134 -14.16 -1.28 -17.40
N ILE A 135 -15.03 -2.29 -17.52
CA ILE A 135 -14.58 -3.69 -17.59
C ILE A 135 -13.68 -3.94 -18.80
N LYS A 136 -13.92 -3.33 -19.97
CA LYS A 136 -13.02 -3.44 -21.13
C LYS A 136 -11.63 -2.86 -20.81
N ILE A 137 -11.59 -1.66 -20.24
CA ILE A 137 -10.33 -1.00 -19.81
C ILE A 137 -9.59 -1.87 -18.79
N ALA A 138 -10.31 -2.38 -17.78
CA ALA A 138 -9.74 -3.23 -16.74
C ALA A 138 -9.14 -4.52 -17.32
N ARG A 139 -9.86 -5.21 -18.22
CA ARG A 139 -9.37 -6.42 -18.88
C ARG A 139 -8.10 -6.16 -19.68
N GLU A 140 -8.08 -5.12 -20.52
CA GLU A 140 -6.88 -4.79 -21.31
C GLU A 140 -5.65 -4.56 -20.42
N ARG A 141 -5.81 -3.80 -19.33
CA ARG A 141 -4.73 -3.53 -18.38
C ARG A 141 -4.24 -4.78 -17.65
N VAL A 142 -5.15 -5.69 -17.30
CA VAL A 142 -4.83 -6.91 -16.56
C VAL A 142 -4.24 -7.99 -17.48
N ASP A 143 -4.68 -8.08 -18.72
CA ASP A 143 -4.15 -9.00 -19.72
C ASP A 143 -2.71 -8.63 -20.12
N ALA A 144 -2.38 -7.34 -20.09
CA ALA A 144 -1.01 -6.86 -20.30
C ALA A 144 -0.03 -7.20 -19.15
N VAL A 145 -0.52 -7.70 -18.00
CA VAL A 145 0.34 -8.12 -16.89
C VAL A 145 0.98 -9.47 -17.20
N VAL A 146 2.30 -9.48 -17.31
CA VAL A 146 3.11 -10.70 -17.31
C VAL A 146 3.29 -11.15 -15.87
N GLU A 147 2.84 -12.37 -15.56
CA GLU A 147 3.00 -12.93 -14.22
C GLU A 147 4.48 -13.17 -13.89
N PRO A 148 4.92 -12.91 -12.65
CA PRO A 148 6.26 -13.27 -12.23
C PRO A 148 6.43 -14.79 -12.33
N ILE A 149 7.54 -15.23 -12.93
CA ILE A 149 7.99 -16.62 -12.83
C ILE A 149 8.65 -16.74 -11.46
N TRP A 150 8.00 -17.45 -10.53
CA TRP A 150 8.50 -17.70 -9.18
C TRP A 150 9.40 -18.93 -9.15
#